data_AF-K1XDX2-F1
#
_entry.id   AF-K1XDX2-F1
#
_cell.length_a   1.000
_cell.length_b   1.000
_cell.length_c   1.000
_cell.angle_alpha   90.00
_cell.angle_beta   90.00
_cell.angle_gamma   90.00
#
_symmetry.space_group_name_H-M   'P 1'
#
loop_
_entity.id
_entity.type
_entity.pdbx_description
1 polymer ?
#
loop_
_entity_poly.entity_id
_entity_poly.type
_entity_poly.pdbx_seq_one_letter_code
_entity_poly.pdbx_strand_id
1 'polypeptide(L)' 'MSAENSSKKGSLEVICGPMFSGKSEELIRRLRRAQIAKQNVLTCKHSLDNRYMIECIISHDGKKLEAEAIGDVHDI' A
#
# COMPACT_ATOMS: atom_id res chain seq x y z
N MET A 1 -4.22 8.96 40.08
CA MET A 1 -4.28 9.58 38.74
C MET A 1 -4.05 8.50 37.71
N SER A 2 -5.13 8.03 37.10
CA SER A 2 -5.16 7.02 36.04
C SER A 2 -4.49 7.58 34.79
N ALA A 3 -3.50 6.87 34.25
CA ALA A 3 -2.91 7.19 32.96
C ALA A 3 -3.98 7.02 31.88
N GLU A 4 -4.32 8.11 31.20
CA GLU A 4 -5.13 8.07 29.98
C GLU A 4 -4.40 7.22 28.95
N ASN A 5 -5.02 6.11 28.57
CA ASN A 5 -4.58 5.29 27.46
C ASN A 5 -4.81 6.12 26.18
N SER A 6 -3.77 6.82 25.70
CA SER A 6 -3.86 7.55 24.44
C SER A 6 -4.12 6.53 23.33
N SER A 7 -5.38 6.38 22.92
CA SER A 7 -5.72 5.47 21.83
C SER A 7 -4.89 5.91 20.62
N LYS A 8 -3.93 5.08 20.18
CA LYS A 8 -3.24 5.34 18.92
C LYS A 8 -4.30 5.40 17.83
N LYS A 9 -4.63 6.61 17.36
CA LYS A 9 -5.59 6.79 16.27
C LYS A 9 -4.98 6.23 14.99
N GLY A 10 -5.75 5.49 14.22
CA GLY A 10 -5.38 5.13 12.85
C GLY A 10 -5.28 6.38 11.98
N SER A 11 -4.47 6.32 10.92
CA SER A 11 -4.34 7.39 9.92
C SER A 11 -4.70 6.87 8.54
N LEU A 12 -5.21 7.78 7.68
CA LEU A 12 -5.41 7.53 6.26
C LEU A 12 -4.49 8.48 5.49
N GLU A 13 -3.61 7.90 4.67
CA GLU A 13 -2.71 8.65 3.81
C GLU A 13 -3.07 8.38 2.35
N VAL A 14 -3.18 9.44 1.55
CA VAL A 14 -3.55 9.34 0.14
C VAL A 14 -2.40 9.86 -0.72
N ILE A 15 -1.97 9.04 -1.67
CA ILE A 15 -0.96 9.40 -2.68
C ILE A 15 -1.70 9.58 -4.02
N CYS A 16 -1.93 10.84 -4.42
CA CYS A 16 -2.66 11.19 -5.64
C CYS A 16 -1.78 11.91 -6.66
N GLY A 17 -2.23 11.93 -7.91
CA GLY A 17 -1.55 12.60 -9.03
C GLY A 17 -1.87 11.94 -10.39
N PRO A 18 -1.54 12.60 -11.51
CA PRO A 18 -1.75 12.04 -12.85
C PRO A 18 -0.95 10.75 -13.06
N MET A 19 -1.28 9.96 -14.08
CA MET A 19 -0.43 8.82 -14.46
C MET A 19 1.02 9.28 -14.66
N PHE A 20 1.98 8.41 -14.31
CA PHE A 20 3.42 8.68 -14.36
C PHE A 20 3.97 9.69 -13.34
N SER A 21 3.15 10.24 -12.43
CA SER A 21 3.61 11.13 -11.35
C SER A 21 4.29 10.43 -10.15
N GLY A 22 4.74 9.18 -10.30
CA GLY A 22 5.44 8.46 -9.22
C GLY A 22 4.58 7.89 -8.09
N LYS A 23 3.24 7.79 -8.24
CA LYS A 23 2.36 7.27 -7.18
C LYS A 23 2.75 5.88 -6.66
N SER A 24 2.89 4.91 -7.57
CA SER A 24 3.27 3.54 -7.21
C SER A 24 4.66 3.49 -6.59
N GLU A 25 5.57 4.35 -7.05
CA GLU A 25 6.93 4.43 -6.51
C GLU A 25 6.94 4.88 -5.04
N GLU A 26 6.20 5.93 -4.72
CA GLU A 26 6.07 6.44 -3.35
C GLU A 26 5.34 5.44 -2.44
N LEU A 27 4.30 4.78 -2.95
CA LEU A 27 3.58 3.72 -2.22
C LEU A 27 4.52 2.55 -1.88
N ILE A 28 5.25 2.02 -2.87
CA ILE A 28 6.23 0.95 -2.68
C ILE A 28 7.30 1.38 -1.66
N ARG A 29 7.78 2.62 -1.71
CA ARG A 29 8.76 3.16 -0.76
C ARG A 29 8.24 3.16 0.68
N ARG A 30 6.99 3.56 0.92
CA ARG A 30 6.38 3.56 2.26
C ARG A 30 6.15 2.15 2.78
N LEU A 31 5.59 1.26 1.96
CA LEU A 31 5.32 -0.13 2.34
C LEU A 31 6.61 -0.90 2.67
N ARG A 32 7.67 -0.75 1.86
CA ARG A 32 8.98 -1.35 2.17
C ARG A 32 9.56 -0.87 3.50
N ARG A 33 9.42 0.43 3.81
CA ARG A 33 9.87 0.96 5.12
C ARG A 33 9.09 0.33 6.28
N ALA A 34 7.79 0.14 6.13
CA ALA A 34 6.96 -0.53 7.14
C ALA A 34 7.37 -2.00 7.33
N GLN A 35 7.62 -2.73 6.23
CA GLN A 35 8.13 -4.10 6.27
C GLN A 35 9.50 -4.20 6.95
N ILE A 36 10.44 -3.30 6.63
CA ILE A 36 11.77 -3.24 7.27
C ILE A 36 11.64 -2.96 8.78
N ALA A 37 10.67 -2.12 9.17
CA ALA A 37 10.33 -1.86 10.56
C ALA A 37 9.58 -3.02 11.25
N LYS A 38 9.43 -4.18 10.58
CA LYS A 38 8.73 -5.38 11.04
C LYS A 38 7.26 -5.12 11.41
N GLN A 39 6.62 -4.18 10.73
CA GLN A 39 5.18 -3.98 10.84
C GLN A 39 4.44 -5.07 10.04
N ASN A 40 3.27 -5.46 10.53
CA ASN A 40 2.36 -6.31 9.76
C ASN A 40 1.75 -5.45 8.64
N VAL A 41 2.09 -5.78 7.39
CA VAL A 41 1.68 -5.01 6.21
C VAL A 41 0.88 -5.90 5.29
N LEU A 42 -0.35 -5.50 4.99
CA LEU A 42 -1.12 -6.05 3.88
C LEU A 42 -0.97 -5.10 2.67
N THR A 43 -0.63 -5.66 1.52
CA THR A 43 -0.57 -4.91 0.25
C THR A 43 -1.60 -5.51 -0.69
N CYS A 44 -2.51 -4.68 -1.19
CA CYS A 44 -3.55 -5.10 -2.11
C CYS A 44 -3.68 -4.13 -3.28
N LYS A 45 -4.23 -4.62 -4.38
CA LYS A 45 -4.59 -3.85 -5.57
C LYS A 45 -5.89 -4.36 -6.15
N HIS A 46 -6.60 -3.50 -6.86
CA HIS A 46 -7.82 -3.92 -7.53
C HIS A 46 -7.51 -4.96 -8.62
N SER A 47 -8.30 -6.02 -8.71
CA SER A 47 -8.14 -7.14 -9.66
C SER A 47 -8.17 -6.69 -11.12
N LEU A 48 -8.91 -5.64 -11.42
CA LEU A 48 -8.92 -4.98 -12.74
C LEU A 48 -7.59 -4.30 -13.13
N ASP A 49 -6.68 -4.01 -12.19
CA ASP A 49 -5.38 -3.45 -12.53
C ASP A 49 -4.39 -4.55 -12.97
N ASN A 50 -4.51 -4.99 -14.22
CA ASN A 50 -3.66 -6.03 -14.80
C ASN A 50 -2.58 -5.50 -15.77
N ARG A 51 -2.34 -4.17 -15.77
CA ARG A 51 -1.50 -3.48 -16.78
C ARG A 51 -0.05 -3.97 -16.85
N TYR A 52 0.48 -4.50 -15.75
CA TYR A 52 1.85 -5.02 -15.67
C TYR A 52 1.89 -6.46 -15.15
N MET A 53 1.34 -6.71 -13.96
CA MET A 53 1.28 -8.03 -13.35
C MET A 53 0.13 -8.06 -12.33
N ILE A 54 -0.63 -9.15 -12.29
CA ILE A 54 -1.78 -9.25 -11.38
C ILE A 54 -1.35 -9.36 -9.91
N GLU A 55 -0.27 -10.10 -9.64
CA GLU A 55 0.21 -10.43 -8.29
C GLU A 55 1.04 -9.32 -7.63
N CYS A 56 1.22 -8.17 -8.29
CA CYS A 56 2.15 -7.12 -7.83
C CYS A 56 1.71 -5.70 -8.20
N ILE A 57 2.13 -4.74 -7.36
CA ILE A 57 2.19 -3.33 -7.70
C ILE A 57 3.54 -3.07 -8.35
N ILE A 58 3.51 -2.45 -9.53
CA ILE A 58 4.70 -2.12 -10.32
C ILE A 58 4.68 -0.61 -10.60
N SER A 59 5.80 0.07 -10.33
CA SER A 59 6.05 1.44 -10.77
C SER A 59 6.66 1.46 -12.17
N HIS A 60 6.58 2.60 -12.83
CA HIS A 60 7.11 2.77 -14.18
C HIS A 60 8.64 2.66 -14.25
N ASP A 61 9.35 2.93 -13.15
CA ASP A 61 10.81 2.74 -13.04
C ASP A 61 11.21 1.29 -12.76
N GLY A 62 10.25 0.35 -12.76
CA GLY A 62 10.50 -1.08 -12.59
C GLY A 62 10.55 -1.58 -11.15
N LYS A 63 10.30 -0.74 -10.13
CA LYS A 63 10.15 -1.26 -8.76
C LYS A 63 8.88 -2.09 -8.65
N LYS A 64 9.00 -3.22 -7.95
CA LYS A 64 7.95 -4.21 -7.74
C LYS A 64 7.73 -4.46 -6.25
N LEU A 65 6.48 -4.68 -5.87
CA LEU A 65 6.06 -5.16 -4.56
C LEU A 65 4.90 -6.15 -4.72
N GLU A 66 4.98 -7.28 -4.03
CA GLU A 66 3.92 -8.28 -3.99
C GLU A 66 2.63 -7.67 -3.43
N ALA A 67 1.50 -8.03 -4.04
CA ALA A 67 0.20 -7.51 -3.67
C ALA A 67 -0.90 -8.52 -3.99
N GLU A 68 -1.88 -8.62 -3.10
CA GLU A 68 -3.08 -9.42 -3.34
C GLU A 68 -4.04 -8.68 -4.27
N ALA A 69 -4.51 -9.36 -5.30
CA ALA A 69 -5.49 -8.81 -6.24
C ALA A 69 -6.90 -9.06 -5.69
N ILE A 70 -7.60 -7.99 -5.32
CA ILE A 70 -8.94 -8.05 -4.70
C ILE A 70 -10.01 -7.50 -5.65
N GLY A 71 -11.18 -8.12 -5.68
CA GLY A 71 -12.32 -7.66 -6.49
C GLY A 71 -13.21 -6.69 -5.73
N ASP A 72 -13.32 -6.88 -4.43
CA ASP A 72 -14.14 -6.11 -3.51
C ASP A 72 -13.35 -5.76 -2.24
N VAL A 73 -13.78 -4.71 -1.52
CA VAL A 73 -13.18 -4.33 -0.24
C VAL A 73 -13.45 -5.37 0.86
N HIS A 74 -14.51 -6.17 0.70
CA HIS A 74 -14.89 -7.26 1.60
C HIS A 74 -14.07 -8.54 1.42
N ASP A 75 -13.18 -8.60 0.42
CA ASP A 75 -12.30 -9.76 0.19
C ASP A 75 -11.08 -9.78 1.14
N ILE A 76 -10.97 -8.80 2.04
CA ILE A 76 -9.92 -8.62 3.07
C ILE A 76 -10.56 -8.64 4.45
#